data_AF-A0A0Q8Q4V7-F1
#
_entry.id   AF-A0A0Q8Q4V7-F1
#
_cell.length_a   1.000
_cell.length_b   1.000
_cell.length_c   1.000
_cell.angle_alpha   90.00
_cell.angle_beta   90.00
_cell.angle_gamma   90.00
#
_symmetry.space_group_name_H-M   'P 1'
#
loop_
_entity.id
_entity.type
_entity.pdbx_description
1 polymer ?
#
loop_
_entity_poly.entity_id
_entity_poly.type
_entity_poly.pdbx_seq_one_letter_code
_entity_poly.pdbx_strand_id
1 'polypeptide(L)'
;MPRWTELRRALARAVTTGGTHGHVTEAVTVPLAVRGRTTDGADLRLLVDVTLAPDAPAAGPDLERIAQALVPPAVRRWVGQHELDRLQAALPTARAGLEASVQPEIEALGARLLRLDVVAVEHLLTSPSAEPDHGDAE
;
A
#
# COMPACT_ATOMS: atom_id res chain seq x y z
N MET A 1 -10.57 -7.81 -21.08
CA MET A 1 -10.09 -7.78 -19.68
C MET A 1 -8.86 -8.69 -19.52
N PRO A 2 -7.62 -8.14 -19.41
CA PRO A 2 -6.46 -8.98 -19.06
C PRO A 2 -5.43 -8.41 -18.04
N ARG A 3 -5.69 -7.29 -17.34
CA ARG A 3 -4.65 -6.62 -16.52
C ARG A 3 -4.32 -7.26 -15.16
N TRP A 4 -5.19 -8.10 -14.62
CA TRP A 4 -5.02 -8.67 -13.27
C TRP A 4 -3.91 -9.74 -13.20
N THR A 5 -3.81 -10.55 -14.26
CA THR A 5 -2.83 -11.64 -14.34
C THR A 5 -1.42 -11.11 -14.54
N GLU A 6 -1.27 -10.02 -15.29
CA GLU A 6 0.00 -9.33 -15.52
C GLU A 6 0.49 -8.66 -14.23
N LEU A 7 -0.40 -8.01 -13.47
CA LEU A 7 -0.06 -7.39 -12.19
C LEU A 7 0.38 -8.45 -11.16
N ARG A 8 -0.38 -9.56 -11.02
CA ARG A 8 0.04 -10.68 -10.14
C ARG A 8 1.37 -11.28 -10.57
N ARG A 9 1.63 -11.38 -11.87
CA ARG A 9 2.89 -11.92 -12.40
C ARG A 9 4.05 -10.94 -12.20
N ALA A 10 3.83 -9.64 -12.32
CA ALA A 10 4.81 -8.61 -12.03
C ALA A 10 5.15 -8.58 -10.53
N LEU A 11 4.14 -8.64 -9.66
CA LEU A 11 4.30 -8.72 -8.20
C LEU A 11 5.02 -9.99 -7.76
N ALA A 12 4.61 -11.15 -8.27
CA ALA A 12 5.26 -12.42 -7.95
C ALA A 12 6.71 -12.46 -8.45
N ARG A 13 7.01 -11.82 -9.59
CA ARG A 13 8.37 -11.69 -10.13
C ARG A 13 9.23 -10.76 -9.27
N ALA A 14 8.70 -9.63 -8.81
CA ALA A 14 9.41 -8.72 -7.91
C ALA A 14 9.78 -9.40 -6.58
N VAL A 15 8.86 -10.19 -6.00
CA VAL A 15 9.08 -10.95 -4.76
C VAL A 15 10.10 -12.09 -4.94
N THR A 16 10.21 -12.71 -6.12
CA THR A 16 11.14 -13.82 -6.37
C THR A 16 12.56 -13.40 -6.76
N THR A 17 12.78 -12.15 -7.18
CA THR A 17 14.13 -11.59 -7.40
C THR A 17 14.81 -11.11 -6.11
N GLY A 18 14.13 -11.14 -4.97
CA GLY A 18 14.69 -10.84 -3.64
C GLY A 18 15.54 -11.99 -3.10
N GLY A 19 16.66 -12.30 -3.76
CA GLY A 19 17.56 -13.33 -3.27
C GLY A 19 18.83 -13.52 -4.10
N THR A 20 19.79 -12.61 -3.98
CA THR A 20 21.21 -12.88 -3.61
C THR A 20 22.10 -11.64 -3.80
N HIS A 21 22.72 -11.22 -2.70
CA HIS A 21 23.99 -10.48 -2.55
C HIS A 21 24.54 -9.67 -3.75
N GLY A 22 24.45 -8.34 -3.62
CA GLY A 22 25.31 -7.37 -4.31
C GLY A 22 25.09 -5.99 -3.69
N HIS A 23 26.16 -5.35 -3.22
CA HIS A 23 26.13 -3.95 -2.78
C HIS A 23 25.64 -3.07 -3.93
N VAL A 24 24.37 -2.66 -3.91
CA VAL A 24 23.88 -1.68 -4.87
C VAL A 24 22.98 -0.67 -4.17
N THR A 25 23.34 0.59 -4.35
CA THR A 25 22.54 1.80 -4.15
C THR A 25 21.37 1.84 -5.14
N GLU A 26 20.55 0.80 -5.15
CA GLU A 26 19.41 0.68 -6.06
C GLU A 26 18.11 0.94 -5.33
N ALA A 27 17.25 1.74 -5.96
CA ALA A 27 15.93 1.99 -5.44
C ALA A 27 15.11 0.70 -5.44
N VAL A 28 14.35 0.48 -4.36
CA VAL A 28 13.47 -0.67 -4.18
C VAL A 28 12.03 -0.21 -4.32
N THR A 29 11.28 -0.87 -5.20
CA THR A 29 9.83 -0.70 -5.30
C THR A 29 9.13 -1.78 -4.51
N VAL A 30 8.39 -1.37 -3.49
CA VAL A 30 7.64 -2.23 -2.57
C VAL A 30 6.15 -2.11 -2.89
N PRO A 31 5.52 -3.17 -3.41
CA PRO A 31 4.09 -3.21 -3.59
C PRO A 31 3.39 -3.51 -2.26
N LEU A 32 2.39 -2.71 -1.92
CA LEU A 32 1.63 -2.81 -0.68
C LEU A 32 0.13 -2.94 -0.98
N ALA A 33 -0.53 -3.86 -0.28
CA ALA A 33 -1.99 -3.95 -0.27
C ALA A 33 -2.51 -3.46 1.09
N VAL A 34 -3.18 -2.31 1.09
CA VAL A 34 -3.66 -1.65 2.30
C VAL A 34 -5.17 -1.72 2.36
N ARG A 35 -5.72 -2.34 3.41
CA ARG A 35 -7.15 -2.23 3.72
C ARG A 35 -7.42 -1.01 4.56
N GLY A 36 -8.42 -0.23 4.19
CA GLY A 36 -8.89 0.95 4.93
C GLY A 36 -10.41 1.03 4.90
N ARG A 37 -11.00 1.73 5.87
CA ARG A 37 -12.43 1.98 5.95
C ARG A 37 -12.66 3.49 5.83
N THR A 38 -13.56 3.89 4.95
CA THR A 38 -13.93 5.30 4.74
C THR A 38 -14.75 5.82 5.91
N THR A 39 -14.93 7.15 5.99
CA THR A 39 -15.69 7.79 7.08
C THR A 39 -17.17 7.37 7.09
N ASP A 40 -17.74 7.08 5.92
CA ASP A 40 -19.10 6.55 5.72
C ASP A 40 -19.19 5.02 5.86
N GLY A 41 -18.09 4.35 6.23
CA GLY A 41 -18.07 2.94 6.61
C GLY A 41 -17.83 1.95 5.47
N ALA A 42 -17.53 2.40 4.25
CA ALA A 42 -17.18 1.52 3.15
C ALA A 42 -15.78 0.93 3.33
N ASP A 43 -15.64 -0.38 3.11
CA ASP A 43 -14.37 -1.09 3.21
C ASP A 43 -13.65 -1.11 1.85
N LEU A 44 -12.39 -0.69 1.83
CA LEU A 44 -11.58 -0.56 0.63
C LEU A 44 -10.30 -1.37 0.72
N ARG A 45 -9.81 -1.87 -0.42
CA ARG A 45 -8.44 -2.32 -0.63
C ARG A 45 -7.75 -1.38 -1.62
N LEU A 46 -6.67 -0.75 -1.17
CA LEU A 46 -5.80 0.09 -1.99
C LEU A 46 -4.53 -0.70 -2.32
N LEU A 47 -4.18 -0.73 -3.59
CA LEU A 47 -2.89 -1.23 -4.05
C LEU A 47 -1.97 -0.01 -4.23
N VAL A 48 -0.83 -0.03 -3.56
CA VAL A 48 0.10 1.09 -3.49
C VAL A 48 1.49 0.62 -3.86
N ASP A 49 2.14 1.30 -4.79
CA ASP A 49 3.56 1.10 -5.09
C ASP A 49 4.38 2.19 -4.43
N VAL A 50 5.37 1.78 -3.64
CA VAL A 50 6.26 2.68 -2.90
C VAL A 50 7.68 2.46 -3.39
N THR A 51 8.34 3.49 -3.89
CA THR A 51 9.75 3.40 -4.30
C THR A 51 10.63 4.17 -3.33
N LEU A 52 11.59 3.46 -2.73
CA LEU A 52 12.52 3.98 -1.74
C LEU A 52 13.95 3.80 -2.24
N ALA A 53 14.85 4.68 -1.81
CA ALA A 53 16.29 4.49 -1.97
C ALA A 53 17.01 4.69 -0.64
N PRO A 54 18.14 4.02 -0.40
CA PRO A 54 18.97 4.32 0.77
C PRO A 54 19.60 5.70 0.63
N ASP A 55 19.75 6.43 1.73
CA ASP A 55 20.47 7.72 1.72
C ASP A 55 21.99 7.53 1.75
N ALA A 56 22.47 6.40 2.25
CA ALA A 56 23.89 6.06 2.31
C ALA A 56 24.17 4.58 2.01
N PRO A 57 25.31 4.26 1.36
CA PRO A 57 25.64 2.90 0.89
C PRO A 57 26.18 1.94 1.96
N ALA A 58 26.54 2.41 3.15
CA ALA A 58 27.40 1.66 4.07
C ALA A 58 26.69 0.56 4.89
N ALA A 59 25.37 0.66 5.06
CA ALA A 59 24.48 -0.38 5.55
C ALA A 59 23.07 0.10 5.21
N GLY A 60 22.56 -0.30 4.04
CA GLY A 60 21.26 0.16 3.58
C GLY A 60 20.16 -0.26 4.56
N PRO A 61 19.23 0.63 4.93
CA PRO A 61 18.10 0.23 5.74
C PRO A 61 17.26 -0.86 5.06
N ASP A 62 16.53 -1.65 5.85
CA ASP A 62 15.55 -2.61 5.34
C ASP A 62 14.35 -1.83 4.74
N LEU A 63 14.50 -1.41 3.47
CA LEU A 63 13.56 -0.54 2.77
C LEU A 63 12.16 -1.16 2.68
N GLU A 64 12.06 -2.48 2.54
CA GLU A 64 10.78 -3.19 2.53
C GLU A 64 10.09 -3.05 3.89
N ARG A 65 10.83 -3.25 4.99
CA ARG A 65 10.28 -3.08 6.34
C ARG A 65 9.86 -1.65 6.61
N ILE A 66 10.65 -0.66 6.17
CA ILE A 66 10.29 0.76 6.28
C ILE A 66 8.97 1.03 5.54
N ALA A 67 8.85 0.61 4.28
CA ALA A 67 7.62 0.78 3.50
C ALA A 67 6.41 0.14 4.19
N GLN A 68 6.54 -1.11 4.64
CA GLN A 68 5.47 -1.85 5.31
C GLN A 68 5.07 -1.23 6.66
N ALA A 69 6.00 -0.64 7.38
CA ALA A 69 5.73 -0.03 8.68
C ALA A 69 5.03 1.33 8.54
N LEU A 70 5.44 2.16 7.58
CA LEU A 70 5.04 3.58 7.54
C LEU A 70 3.89 3.87 6.58
N VAL A 71 3.87 3.22 5.41
CA VAL A 71 2.90 3.56 4.36
C VAL A 71 1.49 3.04 4.66
N PRO A 72 1.29 1.77 5.09
CA PRO A 72 -0.06 1.28 5.38
C PRO A 72 -0.80 2.09 6.45
N PRO A 73 -0.20 2.50 7.59
CA PRO A 73 -0.87 3.39 8.55
C PRO A 73 -1.25 4.75 7.95
N ALA A 74 -0.36 5.37 7.17
CA ALA A 74 -0.63 6.66 6.53
C ALA A 74 -1.80 6.58 5.54
N VAL A 75 -1.79 5.54 4.68
CA VAL A 75 -2.87 5.27 3.72
C VAL A 75 -4.18 4.98 4.45
N ARG A 76 -4.18 4.18 5.52
CA ARG A 76 -5.39 3.92 6.33
C ARG A 76 -5.97 5.19 6.93
N ARG A 77 -5.12 6.04 7.49
CA ARG A 77 -5.54 7.32 8.07
C ARG A 77 -6.16 8.23 7.01
N TRP A 78 -5.54 8.33 5.84
CA TRP A 78 -6.07 9.09 4.72
C TRP A 78 -7.45 8.57 4.28
N VAL A 79 -7.59 7.26 4.06
CA VAL A 79 -8.89 6.66 3.70
C VAL A 79 -9.97 6.97 4.73
N GLY A 80 -9.65 6.90 6.03
CA GLY A 80 -10.60 7.19 7.11
C GLY A 80 -11.05 8.65 7.23
N GLN A 81 -10.46 9.56 6.46
CA GLN A 81 -10.83 10.98 6.40
C GLN A 81 -11.73 11.32 5.21
N HIS A 82 -12.04 10.34 4.35
CA HIS A 82 -12.80 10.54 3.14
C HIS A 82 -14.05 9.65 3.10
N GLU A 83 -15.12 10.18 2.54
CA GLU A 83 -16.29 9.42 2.07
C GLU A 83 -15.96 8.71 0.75
N LEU A 84 -16.61 7.57 0.48
CA LEU A 84 -16.36 6.77 -0.72
C LEU A 84 -16.53 7.60 -2.02
N ASP A 85 -17.61 8.37 -2.10
CA ASP A 85 -17.96 9.16 -3.29
C ASP A 85 -16.98 10.31 -3.58
N ARG A 86 -16.24 10.75 -2.55
CA ARG A 86 -15.24 11.82 -2.67
C ARG A 86 -13.84 11.29 -2.91
N LEU A 87 -13.62 9.99 -2.70
CA LEU A 87 -12.31 9.37 -2.74
C LEU A 87 -11.69 9.47 -4.13
N GLN A 88 -12.49 9.28 -5.20
CA GLN A 88 -12.02 9.40 -6.58
C GLN A 88 -11.49 10.80 -6.91
N ALA A 89 -12.16 11.85 -6.41
CA ALA A 89 -11.73 13.24 -6.61
C ALA A 89 -10.52 13.60 -5.74
N ALA A 90 -10.34 12.93 -4.60
CA ALA A 90 -9.23 13.18 -3.68
C ALA A 90 -7.93 12.46 -4.08
N LEU A 91 -8.00 11.35 -4.82
CA LEU A 91 -6.84 10.55 -5.24
C LEU A 91 -5.71 11.36 -5.94
N PRO A 92 -5.99 12.28 -6.88
CA PRO A 92 -4.94 13.07 -7.53
C PRO A 92 -4.10 13.89 -6.54
N THR A 93 -4.74 14.41 -5.49
CA THR A 93 -4.08 15.17 -4.41
C THR A 93 -3.56 14.30 -3.27
N ALA A 94 -4.06 13.07 -3.16
CA ALA A 94 -3.70 12.12 -2.10
C ALA A 94 -2.21 11.80 -2.11
N ARG A 95 -1.62 11.69 -3.31
CA ARG A 95 -0.19 11.41 -3.48
C ARG A 95 0.69 12.39 -2.71
N ALA A 96 0.55 13.69 -2.97
CA ALA A 96 1.38 14.71 -2.34
C ALA A 96 1.20 14.74 -0.81
N GLY A 97 -0.05 14.58 -0.35
CA GLY A 97 -0.35 14.52 1.09
C GLY A 97 0.23 13.28 1.78
N LEU A 98 0.13 12.12 1.13
CA LEU A 98 0.69 10.87 1.64
C LEU A 98 2.21 10.89 1.65
N GLU A 99 2.85 11.32 0.55
CA GLU A 99 4.31 11.49 0.46
C GLU A 99 4.80 12.42 1.57
N ALA A 100 4.20 13.61 1.73
CA ALA A 100 4.55 14.55 2.79
C ALA A 100 4.36 13.98 4.21
N SER A 101 3.38 13.09 4.41
CA SER A 101 3.11 12.50 5.72
C SER A 101 4.12 11.44 6.16
N VAL A 102 4.74 10.72 5.21
CA VAL A 102 5.69 9.63 5.52
C VAL A 102 7.15 10.01 5.28
N GLN A 103 7.42 11.02 4.45
CA GLN A 103 8.79 11.45 4.11
C GLN A 103 9.68 11.68 5.34
N PRO A 104 9.26 12.42 6.39
CA PRO A 104 10.15 12.72 7.52
C PRO A 104 10.54 11.47 8.32
N GLU A 105 9.61 10.52 8.47
CA GLU A 105 9.84 9.26 9.18
C GLU A 105 10.73 8.33 8.35
N ILE A 106 10.60 8.35 7.02
CA ILE A 106 11.45 7.59 6.09
C ILE A 106 12.89 8.11 6.12
N GLU A 107 13.08 9.43 6.08
CA GLU A 107 14.40 10.09 6.17
C GLU A 107 15.08 9.83 7.51
N ALA A 108 14.33 9.85 8.62
CA ALA A 108 14.86 9.52 9.94
C ALA A 108 15.41 8.08 10.04
N LEU A 109 14.97 7.19 9.14
CA LEU A 109 15.43 5.81 9.04
C LEU A 109 16.54 5.61 7.99
N GLY A 110 17.09 6.70 7.44
CA GLY A 110 18.20 6.69 6.48
C GLY A 110 17.79 6.25 5.07
N ALA A 111 16.52 6.43 4.73
CA ALA A 111 15.98 6.16 3.41
C ALA A 111 15.29 7.41 2.86
N ARG A 112 15.10 7.45 1.54
CA ARG A 112 14.35 8.51 0.86
C ARG A 112 13.22 7.91 0.06
N LEU A 113 12.02 8.47 0.22
CA LEU A 113 10.90 8.19 -0.65
C LEU A 113 11.09 8.91 -2.00
N LEU A 114 11.07 8.12 -3.07
CA LEU A 114 11.16 8.62 -4.44
C LEU A 114 9.78 8.75 -5.08
N ARG A 115 8.85 7.86 -4.71
CA ARG A 115 7.53 7.76 -5.32
C ARG A 115 6.57 6.99 -4.43
N LEU A 116 5.33 7.49 -4.29
CA LEU A 116 4.20 6.74 -3.75
C LEU A 116 3.01 6.88 -4.69
N ASP A 117 2.51 5.77 -5.21
CA ASP A 117 1.34 5.77 -6.09
C ASP A 117 0.28 4.79 -5.65
N VAL A 118 -0.97 5.24 -5.66
CA VAL A 118 -2.13 4.36 -5.57
C VAL A 118 -2.42 3.82 -6.97
N VAL A 119 -2.07 2.57 -7.23
CA VAL A 119 -2.23 1.91 -8.53
C VAL A 119 -3.64 1.35 -8.73
N ALA A 120 -4.34 1.00 -7.65
CA ALA A 120 -5.74 0.60 -7.71
C ALA A 120 -6.47 0.88 -6.40
N VAL A 121 -7.78 1.10 -6.50
CA VAL A 121 -8.72 1.14 -5.37
C VAL A 121 -9.84 0.16 -5.67
N GLU A 122 -10.11 -0.72 -4.73
CA GLU A 122 -11.13 -1.75 -4.83
C GLU A 122 -12.12 -1.62 -3.68
N HIS A 123 -13.40 -1.48 -3.99
CA HIS A 123 -14.45 -1.55 -3.00
C HIS A 123 -14.70 -3.00 -2.59
N LEU A 124 -14.49 -3.30 -1.31
CA LEU A 124 -14.74 -4.60 -0.72
C LEU A 124 -16.21 -4.66 -0.31
N LEU A 125 -17.06 -5.16 -1.19
CA LEU A 125 -18.43 -5.51 -0.82
C LEU A 125 -18.37 -6.68 0.16
N THR A 126 -18.69 -6.44 1.42
CA THR A 126 -19.09 -7.51 2.34
C THR A 126 -20.35 -8.12 1.75
N SER A 127 -20.21 -9.29 1.13
CA SER A 127 -21.38 -10.10 0.78
C SER A 127 -22.03 -10.53 2.09
N PRO A 128 -23.33 -10.24 2.33
CA PRO A 128 -24.03 -10.74 3.52
C PRO A 128 -24.25 -12.26 3.53
N SER A 129 -23.62 -13.03 2.64
CA SER A 129 -23.75 -14.49 2.55
C SER A 129 -22.84 -15.20 3.55
N ALA A 130 -23.13 -15.01 4.84
CA ALA A 130 -22.81 -15.96 5.89
C ALA A 130 -23.79 -15.74 7.04
N GLU A 131 -25.09 -15.92 6.76
CA GLU A 131 -26.00 -16.32 7.83
C GLU A 131 -25.48 -17.67 8.36
N PRO A 132 -25.12 -17.80 9.65
CA PRO A 132 -25.05 -19.12 10.24
C PRO A 132 -26.48 -19.66 10.23
N ASP A 133 -26.75 -20.60 9.34
CA ASP A 133 -27.85 -21.54 9.48
C ASP A 133 -27.63 -22.30 10.79
N HIS A 134 -28.15 -21.79 11.89
CA HIS A 134 -28.36 -22.54 13.11
C HIS A 134 -29.86 -22.55 13.30
N GLY A 135 -30.44 -23.58 12.69
CA GLY A 135 -31.86 -23.82 12.65
C GLY A 135 -32.48 -23.79 14.03
N ASP A 136 -33.66 -23.18 14.07
CA ASP A 136 -34.71 -23.56 14.99
C ASP A 136 -34.96 -25.07 14.83
N ALA A 137 -34.48 -25.84 15.80
CA ALA A 137 -34.99 -27.17 16.07
C ALA A 137 -35.32 -27.22 17.56
N GLU A 138 -36.62 -27.38 17.77
CA GLU A 138 -37.41 -27.52 19.00
C GLU A 138 -36.76 -28.31 20.16
#